data_AF-A0A5T0ENF4-F1
#
_entry.id   AF-A0A5T0ENF4-F1
#
_cell.length_a   1.000
_cell.length_b   1.000
_cell.length_c   1.000
_cell.angle_alpha   90.00
_cell.angle_beta   90.00
_cell.angle_gamma   90.00
#
_symmetry.space_group_name_H-M   'P 1'
#
loop_
_entity.id
_entity.type
_entity.pdbx_description
1 polymer ?
#
loop_
_entity_poly.entity_id
_entity_poly.type
_entity_poly.pdbx_seq_one_letter_code
_entity_poly.pdbx_strand_id
1 'polypeptide(L)'
;MNNLKVEFNNSLFEKEVYFGKEINDKNIEKSNSFGSCSFEYANFSNCYFKNEVYFKNNEFKQVFFRNSKFNDNVYFNNSVFKDYTDFHECEFEKTANFYRVRFDKTPNFSQAIFKGNLNAVNTNLNFTFDDLQERIKQEYAFYETQRTAKEAGVIPNLYQEKSLDKFANDFRDSFRIFKNALIKDNNLLDASNFHKYELYCKEIELKNKKGKTFKDVVDRWQLLFYRKLCDHHTDILQSLNSLILVIGIFVISSVAMVVGFNYSLGYKPILEHWYFSLDFYNHHINSIIQDNYLFVATVNLVMLFGYLILVGFALCLKYMREFFIIISYVITLLVLAISPKILIPAMGIFTDKRAMLDPLSVFGGIYTIIFGFVAFSFIKTIRKNSIVPS
;
A
#
# COMPACT_ATOMS: atom_id res chain seq x y z
N MET A 1 13.21 -7.50 33.03
CA MET A 1 12.43 -8.51 32.28
C MET A 1 13.40 -9.58 31.84
N ASN A 2 13.23 -10.83 32.28
CA ASN A 2 14.05 -11.93 31.76
C ASN A 2 13.64 -12.18 30.32
N ASN A 3 14.59 -12.05 29.40
CA ASN A 3 14.43 -12.42 28.00
C ASN A 3 14.48 -13.95 27.91
N LEU A 4 13.33 -14.57 27.68
CA LEU A 4 13.20 -16.02 27.62
C LEU A 4 13.42 -16.50 26.18
N LYS A 5 14.27 -17.53 26.04
CA LYS A 5 14.36 -18.34 24.83
C LYS A 5 13.75 -19.70 25.14
N VAL A 6 12.69 -20.08 24.42
CA VAL A 6 11.97 -21.33 24.66
C VAL A 6 11.79 -22.12 23.38
N GLU A 7 11.95 -23.44 23.48
CA GLU A 7 11.76 -24.42 22.40
C GLU A 7 10.76 -25.46 22.91
N PHE A 8 9.54 -25.41 22.37
CA PHE A 8 8.45 -26.34 22.65
C PHE A 8 8.04 -27.11 21.39
N ASN A 9 8.84 -27.10 20.33
CA ASN A 9 8.51 -27.74 19.07
C ASN A 9 8.03 -29.20 19.26
N ASN A 10 6.97 -29.59 18.56
CA ASN A 10 6.31 -30.89 18.66
C ASN A 10 5.73 -31.24 20.05
N SER A 11 5.42 -30.24 20.89
CA SER A 11 4.87 -30.48 22.23
C SER A 11 3.35 -30.63 22.25
N LEU A 12 2.87 -31.43 23.21
CA LEU A 12 1.46 -31.57 23.56
C LEU A 12 1.18 -30.84 24.87
N PHE A 13 0.30 -29.84 24.83
CA PHE A 13 -0.19 -29.14 26.02
C PHE A 13 -1.59 -29.63 26.38
N GLU A 14 -1.64 -30.53 27.36
CA GLU A 14 -2.91 -31.14 27.80
C GLU A 14 -3.74 -30.27 28.72
N LYS A 15 -3.11 -29.34 29.42
CA LYS A 15 -3.72 -28.40 30.35
C LYS A 15 -3.83 -27.02 29.71
N GLU A 16 -4.61 -26.14 30.33
CA GLU A 16 -4.62 -24.71 29.97
C GLU A 16 -3.21 -24.13 30.06
N VAL A 17 -2.89 -23.18 29.18
CA VAL A 17 -1.55 -22.61 29.09
C VAL A 17 -1.61 -21.09 29.27
N TYR A 18 -0.79 -20.56 30.18
CA TYR A 18 -0.76 -19.15 30.52
C TYR A 18 0.64 -18.55 30.34
N PHE A 19 0.74 -17.63 29.40
CA PHE A 19 1.88 -16.75 29.15
C PHE A 19 1.34 -15.31 29.25
N GLY A 20 1.66 -14.55 30.30
CA GLY A 20 1.17 -13.18 30.44
C GLY A 20 1.24 -12.56 31.83
N LYS A 21 1.15 -11.23 31.88
CA LYS A 21 1.22 -10.41 33.11
C LYS A 21 0.04 -10.54 34.07
N GLU A 22 -1.11 -10.99 33.60
CA GLU A 22 -2.33 -11.10 34.40
C GLU A 22 -2.65 -12.56 34.72
N ILE A 23 -1.88 -13.15 35.63
CA ILE A 23 -2.28 -14.41 36.29
C ILE A 23 -2.81 -14.02 37.66
N ASN A 24 -4.04 -13.52 37.71
CA ASN A 24 -4.75 -13.26 38.98
C ASN A 24 -5.95 -14.19 39.21
N ASP A 25 -6.27 -15.12 38.30
CA ASP A 25 -7.41 -16.02 38.49
C ASP A 25 -7.08 -17.51 38.22
N LYS A 26 -6.93 -18.22 39.35
CA LYS A 26 -7.33 -19.58 39.73
C LYS A 26 -6.81 -20.83 38.97
N ASN A 27 -6.21 -21.70 39.80
CA ASN A 27 -5.78 -23.09 39.59
C ASN A 27 -4.44 -23.32 38.86
N ILE A 28 -3.34 -22.86 39.49
CA ILE A 28 -1.96 -23.18 39.11
C ILE A 28 -1.72 -24.70 39.03
N GLU A 29 -2.42 -25.53 39.82
CA GLU A 29 -2.27 -27.00 39.78
C GLU A 29 -2.81 -27.66 38.48
N LYS A 30 -3.72 -26.97 37.78
CA LYS A 30 -4.37 -27.46 36.55
C LYS A 30 -3.93 -26.73 35.29
N SER A 31 -2.90 -25.90 35.37
CA SER A 31 -2.42 -25.07 34.26
C SER A 31 -0.91 -25.12 34.10
N ASN A 32 -0.44 -24.88 32.87
CA ASN A 32 0.96 -24.61 32.58
C ASN A 32 1.15 -23.09 32.58
N SER A 33 1.61 -22.54 33.70
CA SER A 33 1.79 -21.09 33.86
C SER A 33 3.26 -20.70 33.79
N PHE A 34 3.59 -19.80 32.86
CA PHE A 34 4.94 -19.33 32.60
C PHE A 34 5.18 -17.89 33.05
N GLY A 35 4.17 -17.24 33.65
CA GLY A 35 4.29 -15.87 34.16
C GLY A 35 4.33 -14.80 33.06
N SER A 36 4.71 -13.59 33.43
CA SER A 36 4.99 -12.52 32.47
C SER A 36 6.29 -12.80 31.71
N CYS A 37 6.20 -13.03 30.41
CA CYS A 37 7.35 -13.35 29.58
C CYS A 37 7.60 -12.26 28.53
N SER A 38 8.84 -11.77 28.46
CA SER A 38 9.35 -11.15 27.25
C SER A 38 10.14 -12.23 26.52
N PHE A 39 9.59 -12.75 25.42
CA PHE A 39 10.27 -13.80 24.67
C PHE A 39 11.25 -13.17 23.70
N GLU A 40 12.54 -13.45 23.86
CA GLU A 40 13.51 -13.11 22.83
C GLU A 40 13.35 -14.04 21.62
N TYR A 41 13.02 -15.30 21.88
CA TYR A 41 12.73 -16.33 20.89
C TYR A 41 11.78 -17.35 21.51
N ALA A 42 10.74 -17.73 20.80
CA ALA A 42 9.86 -18.81 21.23
C ALA A 42 9.43 -19.67 20.04
N ASN A 43 9.65 -20.98 20.11
CA ASN A 43 9.25 -21.90 19.06
C ASN A 43 8.21 -22.87 19.60
N PHE A 44 6.99 -22.71 19.11
CA PHE A 44 5.85 -23.58 19.33
C PHE A 44 5.48 -24.36 18.07
N SER A 45 6.37 -24.51 17.09
CA SER A 45 6.03 -25.19 15.83
C SER A 45 5.57 -26.64 16.06
N ASN A 46 4.55 -27.09 15.32
CA ASN A 46 3.90 -28.39 15.44
C ASN A 46 3.34 -28.69 16.85
N CYS A 47 2.98 -27.68 17.64
CA CYS A 47 2.38 -27.91 18.96
C CYS A 47 0.89 -28.24 18.86
N TYR A 48 0.41 -29.04 19.80
CA TYR A 48 -1.02 -29.31 19.98
C TYR A 48 -1.49 -28.81 21.35
N PHE A 49 -2.37 -27.81 21.35
CA PHE A 49 -2.96 -27.24 22.55
C PHE A 49 -4.40 -27.74 22.71
N LYS A 50 -4.63 -28.60 23.72
CA LYS A 50 -5.95 -29.22 23.96
C LYS A 50 -6.98 -28.26 24.53
N ASN A 51 -6.53 -27.34 25.40
CA ASN A 51 -7.36 -26.42 26.19
C ASN A 51 -7.03 -24.97 25.86
N GLU A 52 -7.66 -24.03 26.57
CA GLU A 52 -7.48 -22.60 26.34
C GLU A 52 -6.02 -22.15 26.51
N VAL A 53 -5.60 -21.23 25.66
CA VAL A 53 -4.23 -20.69 25.65
C VAL A 53 -4.25 -19.17 25.75
N TYR A 54 -3.54 -18.65 26.74
CA TYR A 54 -3.48 -17.24 27.05
C TYR A 54 -2.07 -16.72 26.76
N PHE A 55 -1.92 -15.93 25.70
CA PHE A 55 -0.71 -15.19 25.34
C PHE A 55 -0.90 -13.67 25.53
N LYS A 56 -1.75 -13.25 26.47
CA LYS A 56 -2.17 -11.85 26.65
C LYS A 56 -1.05 -10.97 27.22
N ASN A 57 -1.01 -9.70 26.80
CA ASN A 57 -0.13 -8.66 27.35
C ASN A 57 1.37 -9.03 27.30
N ASN A 58 1.82 -9.74 26.27
CA ASN A 58 3.22 -10.13 26.10
C ASN A 58 3.92 -9.29 25.04
N GLU A 59 5.25 -9.22 25.17
CA GLU A 59 6.13 -8.78 24.10
C GLU A 59 6.88 -9.99 23.56
N PHE A 60 6.58 -10.36 22.33
CA PHE A 60 7.32 -11.37 21.57
C PHE A 60 8.31 -10.65 20.68
N LYS A 61 9.59 -10.99 20.77
CA LYS A 61 10.57 -10.59 19.76
C LYS A 61 10.36 -11.46 18.52
N GLN A 62 10.77 -12.73 18.56
CA GLN A 62 10.54 -13.68 17.47
C GLN A 62 9.77 -14.90 17.98
N VAL A 63 8.69 -15.30 17.30
CA VAL A 63 7.89 -16.46 17.70
C VAL A 63 7.32 -17.25 16.53
N PHE A 64 7.38 -18.58 16.63
CA PHE A 64 6.94 -19.50 15.59
C PHE A 64 5.85 -20.42 16.14
N PHE A 65 4.69 -20.44 15.49
CA PHE A 65 3.57 -21.34 15.76
C PHE A 65 3.30 -22.30 14.60
N ARG A 66 4.12 -22.29 13.55
CA ARG A 66 3.91 -23.06 12.31
C ARG A 66 3.35 -24.47 12.54
N ASN A 67 2.31 -24.85 11.80
CA ASN A 67 1.62 -26.14 11.88
C ASN A 67 1.01 -26.48 13.26
N SER A 68 0.83 -25.50 14.14
CA SER A 68 0.23 -25.76 15.45
C SER A 68 -1.28 -25.80 15.40
N LYS A 69 -1.86 -26.54 16.33
CA LYS A 69 -3.31 -26.66 16.46
C LYS A 69 -3.78 -26.22 17.84
N PHE A 70 -4.73 -25.28 17.85
CA PHE A 70 -5.42 -24.77 19.01
C PHE A 70 -6.84 -25.33 19.03
N ASN A 71 -7.08 -26.33 19.88
CA ASN A 71 -8.36 -27.04 19.94
C ASN A 71 -9.43 -26.30 20.76
N ASP A 72 -9.02 -25.32 21.57
CA ASP A 72 -9.88 -24.39 22.30
C ASP A 72 -9.52 -22.93 21.97
N ASN A 73 -10.10 -21.98 22.70
CA ASN A 73 -9.86 -20.56 22.49
C ASN A 73 -8.37 -20.19 22.73
N VAL A 74 -7.85 -19.29 21.89
CA VAL A 74 -6.51 -18.70 22.04
C VAL A 74 -6.58 -17.18 22.07
N TYR A 75 -5.81 -16.59 22.99
CA TYR A 75 -5.91 -15.16 23.31
C TYR A 75 -4.55 -14.47 23.23
N PHE A 76 -4.32 -13.66 22.20
CA PHE A 76 -3.12 -12.84 22.02
C PHE A 76 -3.33 -11.37 22.43
N ASN A 77 -4.40 -11.05 23.17
CA ASN A 77 -4.84 -9.68 23.43
C ASN A 77 -3.71 -8.75 23.92
N ASN A 78 -3.67 -7.53 23.36
CA ASN A 78 -2.70 -6.48 23.71
C ASN A 78 -1.21 -6.89 23.59
N SER A 79 -0.90 -7.97 22.87
CA SER A 79 0.48 -8.41 22.68
C SER A 79 1.15 -7.70 21.52
N VAL A 80 2.47 -7.56 21.62
CA VAL A 80 3.32 -6.92 20.61
C VAL A 80 4.30 -7.95 20.06
N PHE A 81 4.27 -8.15 18.75
CA PHE A 81 5.22 -8.96 18.00
C PHE A 81 6.24 -8.03 17.33
N LYS A 82 7.43 -7.92 17.91
CA LYS A 82 8.48 -6.94 17.50
C LYS A 82 9.26 -7.37 16.26
N ASP A 83 9.35 -8.67 16.01
CA ASP A 83 10.04 -9.27 14.85
C ASP A 83 9.12 -10.29 14.15
N TYR A 84 9.66 -11.04 13.20
CA TYR A 84 8.92 -12.03 12.43
C TYR A 84 8.15 -13.01 13.32
N THR A 85 6.89 -13.22 12.93
CA THR A 85 5.99 -14.14 13.59
C THR A 85 5.31 -15.01 12.56
N ASP A 86 5.35 -16.32 12.79
CA ASP A 86 4.87 -17.32 11.85
C ASP A 86 3.71 -18.15 12.42
N PHE A 87 2.53 -18.01 11.83
CA PHE A 87 1.32 -18.80 12.07
C PHE A 87 0.95 -19.65 10.84
N HIS A 88 1.89 -19.90 9.92
CA HIS A 88 1.67 -20.71 8.73
C HIS A 88 1.08 -22.07 9.09
N GLU A 89 0.01 -22.46 8.37
CA GLU A 89 -0.69 -23.74 8.57
C GLU A 89 -1.18 -23.98 10.01
N CYS A 90 -1.40 -22.91 10.80
CA CYS A 90 -2.06 -23.05 12.10
C CYS A 90 -3.54 -23.39 11.94
N GLU A 91 -4.07 -24.24 12.83
CA GLU A 91 -5.50 -24.54 12.91
C GLU A 91 -6.08 -24.01 14.22
N PHE A 92 -7.07 -23.13 14.11
CA PHE A 92 -7.82 -22.56 15.22
C PHE A 92 -9.26 -23.12 15.20
N GLU A 93 -9.54 -24.09 16.08
CA GLU A 93 -10.84 -24.78 16.13
C GLU A 93 -11.94 -23.86 16.70
N LYS A 94 -11.61 -23.06 17.71
CA LYS A 94 -12.53 -22.09 18.35
C LYS A 94 -12.06 -20.64 18.14
N THR A 95 -12.25 -19.77 19.15
CA THR A 95 -11.96 -18.34 19.01
C THR A 95 -10.46 -18.08 18.98
N ALA A 96 -9.97 -17.37 17.97
CA ALA A 96 -8.63 -16.80 17.93
C ALA A 96 -8.72 -15.28 18.10
N ASN A 97 -8.19 -14.77 19.22
CA ASN A 97 -8.35 -13.37 19.60
C ASN A 97 -7.05 -12.58 19.46
N PHE A 98 -6.99 -11.73 18.45
CA PHE A 98 -5.90 -10.79 18.14
C PHE A 98 -6.27 -9.33 18.49
N TYR A 99 -7.24 -9.12 19.38
CA TYR A 99 -7.66 -7.77 19.77
C TYR A 99 -6.47 -6.94 20.30
N ARG A 100 -6.29 -5.74 19.73
CA ARG A 100 -5.19 -4.81 20.06
C ARG A 100 -3.78 -5.40 19.93
N VAL A 101 -3.61 -6.42 19.08
CA VAL A 101 -2.27 -6.93 18.75
C VAL A 101 -1.55 -5.95 17.84
N ARG A 102 -0.23 -5.79 18.03
CA ARG A 102 0.64 -5.06 17.09
C ARG A 102 1.69 -5.99 16.49
N PHE A 103 1.81 -5.97 15.17
CA PHE A 103 2.88 -6.63 14.42
C PHE A 103 3.83 -5.57 13.84
N ASP A 104 5.06 -5.49 14.37
CA ASP A 104 6.09 -4.54 13.92
C ASP A 104 6.86 -5.06 12.67
N LYS A 105 6.67 -6.35 12.32
CA LYS A 105 7.13 -6.97 11.07
C LYS A 105 6.00 -7.77 10.44
N THR A 106 6.13 -8.08 9.15
CA THR A 106 5.11 -8.83 8.40
C THR A 106 4.84 -10.20 9.03
N PRO A 107 3.62 -10.44 9.58
CA PRO A 107 3.27 -11.76 10.09
C PRO A 107 2.89 -12.69 8.93
N ASN A 108 3.10 -13.99 9.13
CA ASN A 108 2.69 -15.01 8.18
C ASN A 108 1.49 -15.80 8.74
N PHE A 109 0.33 -15.72 8.10
CA PHE A 109 -0.84 -16.57 8.40
C PHE A 109 -1.22 -17.41 7.17
N SER A 110 -0.28 -17.66 6.26
CA SER A 110 -0.57 -18.39 5.04
C SER A 110 -1.06 -19.79 5.37
N GLN A 111 -2.16 -20.20 4.72
CA GLN A 111 -2.82 -21.49 4.97
C GLN A 111 -3.30 -21.71 6.41
N ALA A 112 -3.36 -20.66 7.25
CA ALA A 112 -3.99 -20.77 8.55
C ALA A 112 -5.51 -20.97 8.41
N ILE A 113 -6.07 -21.87 9.20
CA ILE A 113 -7.49 -22.23 9.18
C ILE A 113 -8.15 -21.72 10.46
N PHE A 114 -9.14 -20.83 10.29
CA PHE A 114 -9.98 -20.35 11.38
C PHE A 114 -11.38 -20.96 11.24
N LYS A 115 -11.68 -21.98 12.04
CA LYS A 115 -13.02 -22.61 12.06
C LYS A 115 -13.99 -21.89 12.98
N GLY A 116 -13.47 -21.38 14.11
CA GLY A 116 -14.21 -20.53 15.04
C GLY A 116 -14.14 -19.05 14.67
N ASN A 117 -14.41 -18.19 15.67
CA ASN A 117 -14.40 -16.75 15.46
C ASN A 117 -12.98 -16.17 15.44
N LEU A 118 -12.68 -15.27 14.49
CA LEU A 118 -11.43 -14.49 14.46
C LEU A 118 -11.72 -13.06 14.90
N ASN A 119 -11.30 -12.69 16.11
CA ASN A 119 -11.38 -11.30 16.56
C ASN A 119 -10.08 -10.57 16.20
N ALA A 120 -10.15 -9.66 15.22
CA ALA A 120 -9.02 -8.86 14.75
C ALA A 120 -9.16 -7.36 15.06
N VAL A 121 -10.13 -6.96 15.89
CA VAL A 121 -10.44 -5.54 16.14
C VAL A 121 -9.23 -4.82 16.76
N ASN A 122 -8.90 -3.64 16.23
CA ASN A 122 -7.71 -2.85 16.61
C ASN A 122 -6.37 -3.58 16.42
N THR A 123 -6.29 -4.60 15.56
CA THR A 123 -4.99 -5.19 15.20
C THR A 123 -4.23 -4.21 14.32
N ASN A 124 -2.99 -3.90 14.69
CA ASN A 124 -2.13 -2.97 13.98
C ASN A 124 -1.00 -3.71 13.25
N LEU A 125 -0.85 -3.41 11.95
CA LEU A 125 0.23 -3.91 11.10
C LEU A 125 1.16 -2.73 10.78
N ASN A 126 2.40 -2.79 11.25
CA ASN A 126 3.37 -1.70 11.15
C ASN A 126 4.57 -2.10 10.28
N PHE A 127 4.32 -2.35 8.99
CA PHE A 127 5.34 -2.66 8.00
C PHE A 127 4.97 -2.09 6.62
N THR A 128 5.98 -1.87 5.78
CA THR A 128 5.81 -1.27 4.45
C THR A 128 5.63 -2.31 3.35
N PHE A 129 5.32 -1.85 2.12
CA PHE A 129 5.36 -2.70 0.94
C PHE A 129 6.70 -3.41 0.75
N ASP A 130 7.81 -2.70 1.01
CA ASP A 130 9.15 -3.25 0.80
C ASP A 130 9.47 -4.31 1.86
N ASP A 131 9.09 -4.10 3.13
CA ASP A 131 9.19 -5.12 4.19
C ASP A 131 8.41 -6.39 3.83
N LEU A 132 7.17 -6.25 3.33
CA LEU A 132 6.34 -7.37 2.89
C LEU A 132 6.95 -8.10 1.69
N GLN A 133 7.45 -7.36 0.71
CA GLN A 133 8.10 -7.94 -0.47
C GLN A 133 9.38 -8.70 -0.08
N GLU A 134 10.16 -8.16 0.85
CA GLU A 134 11.34 -8.83 1.38
C GLU A 134 10.96 -10.10 2.14
N ARG A 135 9.99 -10.04 3.04
CA ARG A 135 9.50 -11.20 3.80
C ARG A 135 9.04 -12.33 2.88
N ILE A 136 8.20 -12.03 1.88
CA ILE A 136 7.70 -13.06 0.94
C ILE A 136 8.87 -13.73 0.20
N LYS A 137 9.91 -12.98 -0.18
CA LYS A 137 11.11 -13.55 -0.81
C LYS A 137 11.91 -14.42 0.16
N GLN A 138 12.05 -14.00 1.41
CA GLN A 138 12.75 -14.76 2.46
C GLN A 138 12.03 -16.11 2.71
N GLU A 139 10.70 -16.10 2.87
CA GLU A 139 9.93 -17.34 3.05
C GLU A 139 10.01 -18.25 1.81
N TYR A 140 9.95 -17.67 0.61
CA TYR A 140 10.13 -18.43 -0.62
C TYR A 140 11.52 -19.09 -0.70
N ALA A 141 12.58 -18.34 -0.39
CA ALA A 141 13.94 -18.87 -0.39
C ALA A 141 14.12 -19.96 0.67
N PHE A 142 13.55 -19.78 1.87
CA PHE A 142 13.55 -20.78 2.93
C PHE A 142 12.81 -22.07 2.51
N TYR A 143 11.68 -21.94 1.81
CA TYR A 143 10.95 -23.08 1.26
C TYR A 143 11.76 -23.81 0.18
N GLU A 144 12.33 -23.08 -0.79
CA GLU A 144 13.15 -23.68 -1.85
C GLU A 144 14.39 -24.40 -1.30
N THR A 145 15.00 -23.85 -0.25
CA THR A 145 16.15 -24.47 0.43
C THR A 145 15.75 -25.81 1.07
N GLN A 146 14.65 -25.85 1.83
CA GLN A 146 14.15 -27.11 2.40
C GLN A 146 13.74 -28.12 1.32
N ARG A 147 13.09 -27.66 0.25
CA ARG A 147 12.66 -28.49 -0.88
C ARG A 147 13.85 -29.18 -1.57
N THR A 148 14.97 -28.49 -1.70
CA THR A 148 16.17 -28.99 -2.39
C THR A 148 17.07 -29.83 -1.47
N ALA A 149 17.04 -29.59 -0.16
CA ALA A 149 17.90 -30.28 0.82
C ALA A 149 17.61 -31.79 1.00
N LYS A 150 16.48 -32.33 0.53
CA LYS A 150 16.10 -33.77 0.64
C LYS A 150 16.47 -34.38 2.00
N GLU A 151 16.08 -33.75 3.10
CA GLU A 151 16.34 -34.31 4.43
C GLU A 151 15.44 -35.53 4.68
N ALA A 152 16.05 -36.62 5.16
CA ALA A 152 15.35 -37.85 5.52
C ALA A 152 14.41 -37.58 6.71
N GLY A 153 13.08 -37.71 6.48
CA GLY A 153 12.05 -37.47 7.50
C GLY A 153 11.12 -36.28 7.24
N VAL A 154 11.33 -35.51 6.15
CA VAL A 154 10.50 -34.35 5.80
C VAL A 154 9.29 -34.74 4.94
N ILE A 155 8.13 -34.16 5.28
CA ILE A 155 6.78 -34.45 4.77
C ILE A 155 6.69 -34.38 3.22
N PRO A 156 6.02 -35.34 2.54
CA PRO A 156 5.94 -35.43 1.07
C PRO A 156 5.40 -34.18 0.34
N ASN A 157 4.59 -33.35 0.98
CA ASN A 157 4.00 -32.16 0.34
C ASN A 157 4.99 -30.99 0.19
N LEU A 158 6.14 -31.02 0.89
CA LEU A 158 7.17 -29.97 0.78
C LEU A 158 7.93 -29.99 -0.56
N TYR A 159 7.71 -31.02 -1.38
CA TYR A 159 8.43 -31.22 -2.65
C TYR A 159 7.76 -30.57 -3.87
N GLN A 160 6.56 -30.01 -3.72
CA GLN A 160 5.87 -29.38 -4.86
C GLN A 160 6.54 -28.04 -5.22
N GLU A 161 6.88 -27.87 -6.50
CA GLU A 161 7.36 -26.59 -6.99
C GLU A 161 6.26 -25.53 -6.82
N LYS A 162 6.57 -24.48 -6.09
CA LYS A 162 5.63 -23.39 -5.81
C LYS A 162 6.30 -22.08 -6.12
N SER A 163 5.85 -21.44 -7.18
CA SER A 163 6.41 -20.18 -7.65
C SER A 163 6.16 -19.03 -6.68
N LEU A 164 7.00 -17.99 -6.77
CA LEU A 164 6.93 -16.80 -5.91
C LEU A 164 5.58 -16.08 -5.99
N ASP A 165 4.89 -16.10 -7.13
CA ASP A 165 3.53 -15.54 -7.24
C ASP A 165 2.51 -16.33 -6.42
N LYS A 166 2.63 -17.66 -6.34
CA LYS A 166 1.78 -18.48 -5.45
C LYS A 166 2.08 -18.18 -3.98
N PHE A 167 3.34 -17.99 -3.61
CA PHE A 167 3.70 -17.53 -2.25
C PHE A 167 3.09 -16.16 -1.92
N ALA A 168 3.16 -15.21 -2.87
CA ALA A 168 2.53 -13.91 -2.68
C ALA A 168 0.99 -14.04 -2.55
N ASN A 169 0.35 -14.94 -3.29
CA ASN A 169 -1.08 -15.23 -3.14
C ASN A 169 -1.41 -15.85 -1.76
N ASP A 170 -0.57 -16.71 -1.22
CA ASP A 170 -0.77 -17.29 0.10
C ASP A 170 -0.66 -16.25 1.24
N PHE A 171 0.28 -15.32 1.12
CA PHE A 171 0.32 -14.14 1.99
C PHE A 171 -0.90 -13.24 1.80
N ARG A 172 -1.37 -13.07 0.55
CA ARG A 172 -2.59 -12.32 0.26
C ARG A 172 -3.79 -12.89 1.00
N ASP A 173 -3.89 -14.21 1.04
CA ASP A 173 -4.99 -14.93 1.70
C ASP A 173 -4.99 -14.71 3.21
N SER A 174 -3.81 -14.55 3.82
CA SER A 174 -3.67 -14.14 5.23
C SER A 174 -4.44 -12.84 5.50
N PHE A 175 -4.15 -11.78 4.73
CA PHE A 175 -4.79 -10.49 4.92
C PHE A 175 -6.26 -10.49 4.51
N ARG A 176 -6.64 -11.32 3.53
CA ARG A 176 -8.04 -11.49 3.10
C ARG A 176 -8.90 -12.06 4.22
N ILE A 177 -8.40 -13.04 4.98
CA ILE A 177 -9.13 -13.65 6.11
C ILE A 177 -9.41 -12.58 7.19
N PHE A 178 -8.39 -11.84 7.62
CA PHE A 178 -8.53 -10.78 8.62
C PHE A 178 -9.49 -9.67 8.14
N LYS A 179 -9.35 -9.22 6.88
CA LYS A 179 -10.27 -8.25 6.28
C LYS A 179 -11.72 -8.73 6.35
N ASN A 180 -11.99 -9.97 5.95
CA ASN A 180 -13.35 -10.52 5.93
C ASN A 180 -13.94 -10.65 7.34
N ALA A 181 -13.13 -11.03 8.34
CA ALA A 181 -13.54 -11.04 9.73
C ALA A 181 -13.96 -9.63 10.22
N LEU A 182 -13.16 -8.61 9.91
CA LEU A 182 -13.45 -7.22 10.28
C LEU A 182 -14.68 -6.66 9.57
N ILE A 183 -14.91 -7.01 8.30
CA ILE A 183 -16.15 -6.64 7.57
C ILE A 183 -17.37 -7.25 8.24
N LYS A 184 -17.29 -8.52 8.66
CA LYS A 184 -18.37 -9.21 9.38
C LYS A 184 -18.72 -8.50 10.68
N ASP A 185 -17.73 -7.93 11.36
CA ASP A 185 -17.87 -7.17 12.60
C ASP A 185 -18.24 -5.68 12.38
N ASN A 186 -18.58 -5.27 11.15
CA ASN A 186 -18.85 -3.88 10.75
C ASN A 186 -17.69 -2.90 11.01
N ASN A 187 -16.46 -3.39 11.13
CA ASN A 187 -15.27 -2.58 11.33
C ASN A 187 -14.57 -2.29 9.99
N LEU A 188 -15.18 -1.38 9.21
CA LEU A 188 -14.72 -1.05 7.86
C LEU A 188 -13.36 -0.34 7.82
N LEU A 189 -13.01 0.41 8.88
CA LEU A 189 -11.75 1.14 8.96
C LEU A 189 -10.57 0.19 9.13
N ASP A 190 -10.65 -0.75 10.07
CA ASP A 190 -9.60 -1.77 10.23
C ASP A 190 -9.56 -2.70 9.01
N ALA A 191 -10.72 -3.08 8.46
CA ALA A 191 -10.79 -3.89 7.24
C ALA A 191 -10.08 -3.22 6.05
N SER A 192 -10.21 -1.89 5.93
CA SER A 192 -9.52 -1.08 4.93
C SER A 192 -8.00 -1.23 5.01
N ASN A 193 -7.45 -1.26 6.23
CA ASN A 193 -6.01 -1.44 6.46
C ASN A 193 -5.54 -2.84 6.03
N PHE A 194 -6.27 -3.90 6.36
CA PHE A 194 -5.95 -5.25 5.88
C PHE A 194 -6.10 -5.40 4.37
N HIS A 195 -7.09 -4.73 3.78
CA HIS A 195 -7.26 -4.72 2.33
C HIS A 195 -6.07 -4.07 1.60
N LYS A 196 -5.41 -3.06 2.20
CA LYS A 196 -4.18 -2.50 1.64
C LYS A 196 -3.09 -3.57 1.48
N TYR A 197 -2.83 -4.36 2.52
CA TYR A 197 -1.82 -5.42 2.48
C TYR A 197 -2.20 -6.54 1.51
N GLU A 198 -3.50 -6.84 1.37
CA GLU A 198 -4.00 -7.72 0.30
C GLU A 198 -3.59 -7.20 -1.11
N LEU A 199 -3.74 -5.90 -1.36
CA LEU A 199 -3.39 -5.28 -2.63
C LEU A 199 -1.87 -5.24 -2.87
N TYR A 200 -1.07 -5.02 -1.83
CA TYR A 200 0.38 -5.15 -1.91
C TYR A 200 0.80 -6.56 -2.34
N CYS A 201 0.23 -7.60 -1.72
CA CYS A 201 0.49 -8.98 -2.12
C CYS A 201 0.07 -9.22 -3.58
N LYS A 202 -1.07 -8.68 -4.02
CA LYS A 202 -1.52 -8.81 -5.41
C LYS A 202 -0.55 -8.15 -6.41
N GLU A 203 0.03 -7.00 -6.06
CA GLU A 203 1.06 -6.36 -6.90
C GLU A 203 2.31 -7.25 -7.02
N ILE A 204 2.76 -7.86 -5.91
CA ILE A 204 3.90 -8.78 -5.87
C ILE A 204 3.59 -10.06 -6.67
N GLU A 205 2.38 -10.60 -6.53
CA GLU A 205 1.87 -11.74 -7.30
C GLU A 205 1.95 -11.46 -8.82
N LEU A 206 1.32 -10.37 -9.28
CA LEU A 206 1.30 -9.99 -10.70
C LEU A 206 2.69 -9.64 -11.25
N LYS A 207 3.59 -9.15 -10.40
CA LYS A 207 4.99 -8.90 -10.77
C LYS A 207 5.73 -10.21 -11.07
N ASN A 208 5.48 -11.28 -10.31
CA ASN A 208 6.20 -12.55 -10.42
C ASN A 208 5.46 -13.64 -11.21
N LYS A 209 4.19 -13.42 -11.57
CA LYS A 209 3.38 -14.34 -12.38
C LYS A 209 4.02 -14.63 -13.75
N LYS A 210 4.15 -15.90 -14.10
CA LYS A 210 4.55 -16.36 -15.45
C LYS A 210 3.35 -16.32 -16.40
N GLY A 211 3.57 -16.02 -17.69
CA GLY A 211 2.51 -16.00 -18.71
C GLY A 211 1.46 -14.91 -18.48
N LYS A 212 1.88 -13.65 -18.36
CA LYS A 212 0.99 -12.52 -18.05
C LYS A 212 0.04 -12.20 -19.21
N THR A 213 -1.23 -12.09 -18.90
CA THR A 213 -2.24 -11.58 -19.84
C THR A 213 -2.18 -10.05 -19.92
N PHE A 214 -2.80 -9.46 -20.95
CA PHE A 214 -2.95 -8.00 -21.04
C PHE A 214 -3.66 -7.43 -19.80
N LYS A 215 -4.69 -8.12 -19.30
CA LYS A 215 -5.38 -7.76 -18.06
C LYS A 215 -4.44 -7.73 -16.86
N ASP A 216 -3.59 -8.75 -16.70
CA ASP A 216 -2.60 -8.78 -15.60
C ASP A 216 -1.64 -7.59 -15.65
N VAL A 217 -1.26 -7.16 -16.85
CA VAL A 217 -0.40 -5.99 -17.05
C VAL A 217 -1.12 -4.71 -16.63
N VAL A 218 -2.37 -4.52 -17.08
CA VAL A 218 -3.19 -3.36 -16.72
C VAL A 218 -3.47 -3.31 -15.22
N ASP A 219 -3.89 -4.43 -14.62
CA ASP A 219 -4.19 -4.53 -13.19
C ASP A 219 -2.95 -4.17 -12.36
N ARG A 220 -1.76 -4.65 -12.76
CA ARG A 220 -0.50 -4.31 -12.08
C ARG A 220 -0.20 -2.82 -12.15
N TRP A 221 -0.34 -2.20 -13.32
CA TRP A 221 -0.12 -0.76 -13.48
C TRP A 221 -1.11 0.06 -12.65
N GLN A 222 -2.38 -0.36 -12.62
CA GLN A 222 -3.40 0.25 -11.78
C GLN A 222 -3.05 0.17 -10.29
N LEU A 223 -2.62 -1.00 -9.81
CA LEU A 223 -2.21 -1.17 -8.40
C LEU A 223 -1.01 -0.28 -8.06
N LEU A 224 0.03 -0.29 -8.90
CA LEU A 224 1.21 0.55 -8.72
C LEU A 224 0.83 2.03 -8.67
N PHE A 225 -0.04 2.48 -9.57
CA PHE A 225 -0.53 3.84 -9.61
C PHE A 225 -1.24 4.23 -8.31
N TYR A 226 -2.20 3.43 -7.84
CA TYR A 226 -2.91 3.73 -6.58
C TYR A 226 -2.01 3.65 -5.35
N ARG A 227 -1.01 2.76 -5.32
CA ARG A 227 -0.03 2.72 -4.23
C ARG A 227 0.79 4.01 -4.17
N LYS A 228 1.25 4.51 -5.32
CA LYS A 228 2.03 5.76 -5.38
C LYS A 228 1.20 7.02 -5.12
N LEU A 229 -0.07 7.03 -5.48
CA LEU A 229 -0.95 8.18 -5.26
C LEU A 229 -1.50 8.27 -3.84
N CYS A 230 -1.93 7.17 -3.22
CA CYS A 230 -2.80 7.24 -2.04
C CYS A 230 -2.65 6.04 -1.08
N ASP A 231 -1.59 5.25 -1.25
CA ASP A 231 -1.38 4.00 -0.55
C ASP A 231 -2.61 3.07 -0.54
N HIS A 232 -3.18 2.85 -1.72
CA HIS A 232 -4.45 2.10 -1.92
C HIS A 232 -5.64 2.66 -1.12
N HIS A 233 -5.80 3.98 -1.16
CA HIS A 233 -6.86 4.74 -0.50
C HIS A 233 -6.84 4.64 1.02
N THR A 234 -5.65 4.56 1.61
CA THR A 234 -5.50 4.59 3.07
C THR A 234 -4.81 5.86 3.55
N ASP A 235 -3.94 6.48 2.75
CA ASP A 235 -3.19 7.67 3.14
C ASP A 235 -3.79 8.96 2.53
N ILE A 236 -4.48 9.73 3.38
CA ILE A 236 -5.08 11.03 3.01
C ILE A 236 -3.99 12.05 2.64
N LEU A 237 -2.88 12.09 3.38
CA LEU A 237 -1.83 13.07 3.13
C LEU A 237 -1.11 12.76 1.82
N GLN A 238 -0.84 11.47 1.54
CA GLN A 238 -0.24 11.06 0.28
C GLN A 238 -1.15 11.40 -0.91
N SER A 239 -2.46 11.18 -0.78
CA SER A 239 -3.43 11.51 -1.83
C SER A 239 -3.58 13.01 -2.06
N LEU A 240 -3.58 13.83 -1.01
CA LEU A 240 -3.54 15.28 -1.12
C LEU A 240 -2.25 15.77 -1.80
N ASN A 241 -1.10 15.26 -1.35
CA ASN A 241 0.20 15.60 -1.93
C ASN A 241 0.26 15.27 -3.42
N SER A 242 -0.31 14.13 -3.81
CA SER A 242 -0.40 13.74 -5.22
C SER A 242 -1.34 14.64 -6.03
N LEU A 243 -2.46 15.09 -5.46
CA LEU A 243 -3.36 16.06 -6.09
C LEU A 243 -2.65 17.39 -6.35
N ILE A 244 -2.00 17.94 -5.31
CA ILE A 244 -1.27 19.21 -5.38
C ILE A 244 -0.09 19.11 -6.33
N LEU A 245 0.61 17.98 -6.34
CA LEU A 245 1.71 17.73 -7.27
C LEU A 245 1.25 17.83 -8.73
N VAL A 246 0.12 17.20 -9.10
CA VAL A 246 -0.40 17.27 -10.48
C VAL A 246 -0.80 18.70 -10.86
N ILE A 247 -1.43 19.44 -9.94
CA ILE A 247 -1.75 20.86 -10.13
C ILE A 247 -0.48 21.69 -10.39
N GLY A 248 0.52 21.55 -9.52
CA GLY A 248 1.75 22.33 -9.61
C GLY A 248 2.56 22.03 -10.88
N ILE A 249 2.68 20.75 -11.26
CA ILE A 249 3.37 20.38 -12.51
C ILE A 249 2.65 20.98 -13.72
N PHE A 250 1.31 20.91 -13.75
CA PHE A 250 0.52 21.53 -14.81
C PHE A 250 0.84 23.03 -14.93
N VAL A 251 0.77 23.79 -13.83
CA VAL A 251 1.04 25.23 -13.85
C VAL A 251 2.47 25.54 -14.33
N ILE A 252 3.48 24.83 -13.81
CA ILE A 252 4.89 25.02 -14.24
C ILE A 252 5.03 24.75 -15.73
N SER A 253 4.49 23.63 -16.22
CA SER A 253 4.58 23.25 -17.62
C SER A 253 3.84 24.23 -18.54
N SER A 254 2.69 24.76 -18.11
CA SER A 254 1.98 25.81 -18.85
C SER A 254 2.80 27.10 -18.95
N VAL A 255 3.45 27.52 -17.86
CA VAL A 255 4.34 28.69 -17.87
C VAL A 255 5.54 28.46 -18.78
N ALA A 256 6.19 27.30 -18.66
CA ALA A 256 7.34 26.94 -19.48
C ALA A 256 7.00 26.88 -20.98
N MET A 257 5.81 26.40 -21.32
CA MET A 257 5.31 26.35 -22.71
C MET A 257 5.16 27.76 -23.30
N VAL A 258 4.47 28.67 -22.60
CA VAL A 258 4.27 30.04 -23.06
C VAL A 258 5.62 30.76 -23.22
N VAL A 259 6.51 30.60 -22.23
CA VAL A 259 7.87 31.17 -22.26
C VAL A 259 8.68 30.62 -23.44
N GLY A 260 8.69 29.30 -23.63
CA GLY A 260 9.44 28.64 -24.70
C GLY A 260 8.94 29.02 -26.09
N PHE A 261 7.62 29.10 -26.27
CA PHE A 261 7.01 29.55 -27.51
C PHE A 261 7.39 31.00 -27.83
N ASN A 262 7.24 31.90 -26.87
CA ASN A 262 7.58 33.31 -27.07
C ASN A 262 9.07 33.50 -27.39
N TYR A 263 9.94 32.77 -26.69
CA TYR A 263 11.38 32.76 -26.95
C TYR A 263 11.70 32.27 -28.37
N SER A 264 11.00 31.23 -28.85
CA SER A 264 11.18 30.73 -30.22
C SER A 264 10.81 31.74 -31.31
N LEU A 265 9.96 32.72 -30.98
CA LEU A 265 9.58 33.85 -31.84
C LEU A 265 10.46 35.09 -31.63
N GLY A 266 11.52 34.99 -30.83
CA GLY A 266 12.45 36.09 -30.56
C GLY A 266 11.98 37.09 -29.50
N TYR A 267 10.80 36.91 -28.92
CA TYR A 267 10.38 37.68 -27.76
C TYR A 267 11.08 37.13 -26.52
N LYS A 268 11.81 37.97 -25.77
CA LYS A 268 12.39 37.57 -24.48
C LYS A 268 11.34 37.78 -23.38
N PRO A 269 10.67 36.73 -22.89
CA PRO A 269 9.63 36.89 -21.88
C PRO A 269 10.25 37.31 -20.55
N ILE A 270 9.67 38.34 -19.93
CA ILE A 270 9.98 38.80 -18.58
C ILE A 270 8.92 38.22 -17.64
N LEU A 271 9.34 37.41 -16.66
CA LEU A 271 8.43 36.73 -15.71
C LEU A 271 7.55 37.70 -14.90
N GLU A 272 8.04 38.90 -14.60
CA GLU A 272 7.31 39.98 -13.91
C GLU A 272 6.09 40.50 -14.71
N HIS A 273 6.05 40.21 -16.01
CA HIS A 273 5.04 40.67 -16.94
C HIS A 273 4.33 39.48 -17.61
N TRP A 274 3.97 38.47 -16.80
CA TRP A 274 3.29 37.25 -17.25
C TRP A 274 2.07 37.51 -18.16
N TYR A 275 1.26 38.51 -17.84
CA TYR A 275 0.10 38.89 -18.64
C TYR A 275 0.48 39.28 -20.08
N PHE A 276 1.55 40.08 -20.26
CA PHE A 276 2.05 40.44 -21.58
C PHE A 276 2.62 39.23 -22.34
N SER A 277 3.28 38.31 -21.63
CA SER A 277 3.77 37.06 -22.22
C SER A 277 2.63 36.20 -22.74
N LEU A 278 1.54 36.10 -21.97
CA LEU A 278 0.36 35.34 -22.38
C LEU A 278 -0.40 36.00 -23.55
N ASP A 279 -0.51 37.32 -23.57
CA ASP A 279 -1.12 38.06 -24.67
C ASP A 279 -0.32 37.92 -25.97
N PHE A 280 1.02 38.02 -25.90
CA PHE A 280 1.89 37.77 -27.05
C PHE A 280 1.69 36.36 -27.61
N TYR A 281 1.63 35.35 -26.73
CA TYR A 281 1.35 33.97 -27.11
C TYR A 281 0.00 33.85 -27.84
N ASN A 282 -1.07 34.38 -27.24
CA ASN A 282 -2.42 34.28 -27.79
C ASN A 282 -2.54 34.99 -29.15
N HIS A 283 -1.78 36.08 -29.37
CA HIS A 283 -1.77 36.80 -30.64
C HIS A 283 -1.16 35.99 -31.78
N HIS A 284 -0.07 35.24 -31.52
CA HIS A 284 0.70 34.58 -32.57
C HIS A 284 0.31 33.12 -32.80
N ILE A 285 -0.21 32.42 -31.78
CA ILE A 285 -0.42 30.96 -31.84
C ILE A 285 -1.39 30.56 -32.96
N ASN A 286 -2.45 31.32 -33.20
CA ASN A 286 -3.46 31.00 -34.21
C ASN A 286 -2.89 31.04 -35.63
N SER A 287 -2.06 32.04 -35.96
CA SER A 287 -1.39 32.12 -37.27
C SER A 287 -0.50 30.91 -37.47
N ILE A 288 0.31 30.56 -36.46
CA ILE A 288 1.25 29.42 -36.56
C ILE A 288 0.53 28.09 -36.73
N ILE A 289 -0.61 27.89 -36.07
CA ILE A 289 -1.43 26.68 -36.27
C ILE A 289 -1.94 26.60 -37.72
N GLN A 290 -2.40 27.71 -38.28
CA GLN A 290 -2.89 27.76 -39.66
C GLN A 290 -1.77 27.54 -40.67
N ASP A 291 -0.62 28.17 -40.46
CA ASP A 291 0.52 28.12 -41.37
C ASP A 291 1.29 26.78 -41.28
N ASN A 292 1.29 26.14 -40.10
CA ASN A 292 2.15 24.99 -39.79
C ASN A 292 1.42 23.87 -39.02
N TYR A 293 0.24 23.47 -39.47
CA TYR A 293 -0.62 22.50 -38.77
C TYR A 293 0.10 21.20 -38.35
N LEU A 294 0.81 20.54 -39.27
CA LEU A 294 1.49 19.25 -39.00
C LEU A 294 2.60 19.39 -37.96
N PHE A 295 3.33 20.51 -38.01
CA PHE A 295 4.38 20.81 -37.05
C PHE A 295 3.81 20.99 -35.65
N VAL A 296 2.74 21.78 -35.48
CA VAL A 296 2.10 21.99 -34.17
C VAL A 296 1.52 20.68 -33.63
N ALA A 297 0.94 19.83 -34.47
CA ALA A 297 0.47 18.50 -34.08
C ALA A 297 1.62 17.64 -33.53
N THR A 298 2.79 17.66 -34.17
CA THR A 298 3.98 16.93 -33.70
C THR A 298 4.49 17.49 -32.37
N VAL A 299 4.55 18.81 -32.24
CA VAL A 299 4.95 19.48 -30.98
C VAL A 299 4.02 19.09 -29.83
N ASN A 300 2.69 19.08 -30.07
CA ASN A 300 1.72 18.64 -29.08
C ASN A 300 1.91 17.18 -28.64
N LEU A 301 2.22 16.28 -29.58
CA LEU A 301 2.50 14.88 -29.27
C LEU A 301 3.76 14.74 -28.41
N VAL A 302 4.83 15.45 -28.76
CA VAL A 302 6.08 15.45 -27.98
C VAL A 302 5.85 16.01 -26.57
N MET A 303 5.10 17.11 -26.44
CA MET A 303 4.77 17.71 -25.14
C MET A 303 3.91 16.79 -24.27
N LEU A 304 2.93 16.09 -24.87
CA LEU A 304 2.12 15.09 -24.18
C LEU A 304 3.02 14.01 -23.54
N PHE A 305 3.92 13.40 -24.33
CA PHE A 305 4.83 12.38 -23.80
C PHE A 305 5.78 12.95 -22.76
N GLY A 306 6.35 14.14 -23.00
CA GLY A 306 7.22 14.84 -22.05
C GLY A 306 6.54 15.08 -20.70
N TYR A 307 5.27 15.51 -20.72
CA TYR A 307 4.48 15.71 -19.50
C TYR A 307 4.15 14.42 -18.77
N LEU A 308 3.73 13.37 -19.48
CA LEU A 308 3.47 12.08 -18.86
C LEU A 308 4.73 11.50 -18.21
N ILE A 309 5.89 11.67 -18.86
CA ILE A 309 7.19 11.30 -18.29
C ILE A 309 7.47 12.14 -17.04
N LEU A 310 7.27 13.46 -17.08
CA LEU A 310 7.49 14.35 -15.94
C LEU A 310 6.61 14.00 -14.74
N VAL A 311 5.31 13.79 -14.97
CA VAL A 311 4.36 13.34 -13.93
C VAL A 311 4.76 11.97 -13.39
N GLY A 312 5.08 11.01 -14.27
CA GLY A 312 5.53 9.68 -13.87
C GLY A 312 6.80 9.73 -13.02
N PHE A 313 7.77 10.55 -13.42
CA PHE A 313 9.03 10.77 -12.72
C PHE A 313 8.82 11.40 -11.34
N ALA A 314 7.97 12.43 -11.26
CA ALA A 314 7.61 13.12 -10.02
C ALA A 314 6.81 12.21 -9.05
N LEU A 315 6.08 11.22 -9.55
CA LEU A 315 5.36 10.26 -8.72
C LEU A 315 6.21 9.07 -8.26
N CYS A 316 7.24 8.68 -9.02
CA CYS A 316 7.95 7.41 -8.78
C CYS A 316 9.17 7.53 -7.88
N LEU A 317 9.96 8.60 -7.99
CA LEU A 317 11.22 8.76 -7.26
C LEU A 317 10.99 9.50 -5.93
N LYS A 318 11.29 8.84 -4.79
CA LYS A 318 10.99 9.36 -3.45
C LYS A 318 11.56 10.77 -3.19
N TYR A 319 12.86 10.95 -3.39
CA TYR A 319 13.52 12.24 -3.18
C TYR A 319 13.01 13.34 -4.11
N MET A 320 12.84 13.03 -5.40
CA MET A 320 12.29 13.99 -6.36
C MET A 320 10.84 14.33 -6.04
N ARG A 321 10.04 13.36 -5.59
CA ARG A 321 8.64 13.56 -5.22
C ARG A 321 8.51 14.58 -4.10
N GLU A 322 9.31 14.49 -3.05
CA GLU A 322 9.31 15.46 -1.95
C GLU A 322 9.64 16.87 -2.44
N PHE A 323 10.68 17.01 -3.27
CA PHE A 323 11.05 18.29 -3.89
C PHE A 323 9.93 18.88 -4.75
N PHE A 324 9.35 18.08 -5.64
CA PHE A 324 8.24 18.53 -6.50
C PHE A 324 7.00 18.89 -5.68
N ILE A 325 6.68 18.15 -4.62
CA ILE A 325 5.56 18.48 -3.72
C ILE A 325 5.74 19.88 -3.13
N ILE A 326 6.92 20.19 -2.58
CA ILE A 326 7.20 21.50 -1.95
C ILE A 326 6.99 22.64 -2.95
N ILE A 327 7.57 22.54 -4.14
CA ILE A 327 7.41 23.54 -5.20
C ILE A 327 5.93 23.64 -5.62
N SER A 328 5.25 22.50 -5.80
CA SER A 328 3.85 22.48 -6.18
C SER A 328 2.94 23.14 -5.15
N TYR A 329 3.22 23.02 -3.85
CA TYR A 329 2.48 23.75 -2.81
C TYR A 329 2.64 25.27 -2.96
N VAL A 330 3.87 25.77 -3.11
CA VAL A 330 4.14 27.19 -3.29
C VAL A 330 3.40 27.74 -4.51
N ILE A 331 3.50 27.03 -5.63
CA ILE A 331 2.87 27.44 -6.89
C ILE A 331 1.35 27.40 -6.77
N THR A 332 0.79 26.34 -6.18
CA THR A 332 -0.66 26.22 -6.00
C THR A 332 -1.19 27.37 -5.14
N LEU A 333 -0.48 27.76 -4.07
CA LEU A 333 -0.84 28.91 -3.23
C LEU A 333 -0.75 30.24 -3.98
N LEU A 334 0.30 30.46 -4.78
CA LEU A 334 0.43 31.66 -5.62
C LEU A 334 -0.71 31.76 -6.64
N VAL A 335 -1.06 30.65 -7.30
CA VAL A 335 -2.17 30.63 -8.26
C VAL A 335 -3.50 30.87 -7.57
N LEU A 336 -3.73 30.30 -6.38
CA LEU A 336 -4.92 30.59 -5.58
C LEU A 336 -5.06 32.10 -5.26
N ALA A 337 -3.95 32.78 -4.98
CA ALA A 337 -3.94 34.21 -4.67
C ALA A 337 -4.18 35.10 -5.90
N ILE A 338 -3.65 34.72 -7.07
CA ILE A 338 -3.73 35.52 -8.30
C ILE A 338 -5.05 35.26 -9.06
N SER A 339 -5.35 33.99 -9.33
CA SER A 339 -6.55 33.59 -10.08
C SER A 339 -6.89 32.12 -9.80
N PRO A 340 -7.79 31.86 -8.84
CA PRO A 340 -8.16 30.49 -8.46
C PRO A 340 -8.84 29.71 -9.59
N LYS A 341 -9.34 30.39 -10.62
CA LYS A 341 -9.96 29.77 -11.80
C LYS A 341 -8.99 28.88 -12.58
N ILE A 342 -7.68 29.16 -12.54
CA ILE A 342 -6.63 28.42 -13.26
C ILE A 342 -6.49 26.98 -12.73
N LEU A 343 -6.86 26.74 -11.47
CA LEU A 343 -6.69 25.44 -10.82
C LEU A 343 -7.73 24.42 -11.27
N ILE A 344 -8.93 24.89 -11.61
CA ILE A 344 -10.05 24.02 -11.97
C ILE A 344 -9.96 23.74 -13.46
N PRO A 345 -9.67 22.48 -13.86
CA PRO A 345 -9.33 22.14 -15.25
C PRO A 345 -10.41 22.52 -16.29
N ALA A 346 -11.65 22.72 -15.85
CA ALA A 346 -12.81 23.03 -16.69
C ALA A 346 -13.09 24.53 -16.90
N MET A 347 -12.54 25.45 -16.09
CA MET A 347 -12.89 26.87 -16.19
C MET A 347 -11.90 27.65 -17.07
N GLY A 348 -12.17 27.66 -18.38
CA GLY A 348 -11.60 28.68 -19.30
C GLY A 348 -10.66 28.16 -20.39
N ILE A 349 -10.16 26.92 -20.29
CA ILE A 349 -9.23 26.36 -21.30
C ILE A 349 -9.98 25.73 -22.48
N PHE A 350 -11.19 25.21 -22.25
CA PHE A 350 -12.08 24.65 -23.28
C PHE A 350 -13.10 25.64 -23.83
N THR A 351 -12.89 26.94 -23.67
CA THR A 351 -13.80 27.91 -24.29
C THR A 351 -13.62 27.88 -25.81
N ASP A 352 -14.72 27.98 -26.57
CA ASP A 352 -14.77 27.96 -28.05
C ASP A 352 -13.90 29.03 -28.77
N LYS A 353 -13.13 29.83 -28.01
CA LYS A 353 -12.28 30.91 -28.50
C LYS A 353 -10.86 30.48 -28.89
N ARG A 354 -10.39 29.29 -28.48
CA ARG A 354 -9.02 28.80 -28.80
C ARG A 354 -9.03 27.85 -30.01
N ALA A 355 -8.00 27.93 -30.85
CA ALA A 355 -7.89 27.09 -32.04
C ALA A 355 -7.72 25.60 -31.70
N MET A 356 -8.23 24.74 -32.59
CA MET A 356 -7.99 23.30 -32.55
C MET A 356 -6.48 23.04 -32.67
N LEU A 357 -5.88 22.31 -31.71
CA LEU A 357 -4.43 22.09 -31.54
C LEU A 357 -3.63 23.23 -30.88
N ASP A 358 -4.25 24.24 -30.30
CA ASP A 358 -3.55 25.13 -29.36
C ASP A 358 -2.83 24.29 -28.29
N PRO A 359 -1.49 24.35 -28.20
CA PRO A 359 -0.70 23.63 -27.21
C PRO A 359 -1.20 23.74 -25.78
N LEU A 360 -1.63 24.93 -25.36
CA LEU A 360 -2.11 25.14 -24.00
C LEU A 360 -3.47 24.46 -23.78
N SER A 361 -4.31 24.42 -24.81
CA SER A 361 -5.60 23.73 -24.80
C SER A 361 -5.44 22.21 -24.76
N VAL A 362 -4.57 21.65 -25.60
CA VAL A 362 -4.27 20.20 -25.61
C VAL A 362 -3.74 19.78 -24.25
N PHE A 363 -2.83 20.57 -23.68
CA PHE A 363 -2.25 20.34 -22.36
C PHE A 363 -3.28 20.41 -21.23
N GLY A 364 -4.15 21.41 -21.24
CA GLY A 364 -5.28 21.50 -20.31
C GLY A 364 -6.24 20.30 -20.42
N GLY A 365 -6.44 19.78 -21.63
CA GLY A 365 -7.17 18.53 -21.87
C GLY A 365 -6.60 17.33 -21.12
N ILE A 366 -5.30 17.10 -21.28
CA ILE A 366 -4.59 16.00 -20.64
C ILE A 366 -4.59 16.17 -19.11
N TYR A 367 -4.31 17.38 -18.64
CA TYR A 367 -4.36 17.71 -17.21
C TYR A 367 -5.74 17.43 -16.62
N THR A 368 -6.82 17.79 -17.31
CA THR A 368 -8.20 17.52 -16.85
C THR A 368 -8.44 16.03 -16.60
N ILE A 369 -7.97 15.17 -17.51
CA ILE A 369 -8.11 13.71 -17.37
C ILE A 369 -7.32 13.22 -16.15
N ILE A 370 -6.04 13.60 -16.04
CA ILE A 370 -5.18 13.17 -14.93
C ILE A 370 -5.72 13.69 -13.59
N PHE A 371 -6.10 14.96 -13.54
CA PHE A 371 -6.72 15.60 -12.38
C PHE A 371 -7.98 14.83 -11.96
N GLY A 372 -8.85 14.45 -12.90
CA GLY A 372 -10.05 13.66 -12.63
C GLY A 372 -9.72 12.34 -11.92
N PHE A 373 -8.72 11.58 -12.40
CA PHE A 373 -8.29 10.34 -11.76
C PHE A 373 -7.71 10.56 -10.35
N VAL A 374 -6.86 11.58 -10.18
CA VAL A 374 -6.22 11.85 -8.88
C VAL A 374 -7.23 12.42 -7.88
N ALA A 375 -8.12 13.31 -8.30
CA ALA A 375 -9.20 13.85 -7.49
C ALA A 375 -10.18 12.75 -7.07
N PHE A 376 -10.57 11.86 -7.98
CA PHE A 376 -11.38 10.69 -7.64
C PHE A 376 -10.69 9.83 -6.56
N SER A 377 -9.39 9.56 -6.75
CA SER A 377 -8.59 8.81 -5.77
C SER A 377 -8.57 9.49 -4.40
N PHE A 378 -8.38 10.81 -4.36
CA PHE A 378 -8.40 11.61 -3.14
C PHE A 378 -9.77 11.57 -2.44
N ILE A 379 -10.87 11.83 -3.16
CA ILE A 379 -12.24 11.78 -2.63
C ILE A 379 -12.53 10.40 -2.04
N LYS A 380 -12.19 9.32 -2.77
CA LYS A 380 -12.37 7.95 -2.30
C LYS A 380 -11.56 7.66 -1.03
N THR A 381 -10.34 8.20 -0.95
CA THR A 381 -9.47 8.06 0.23
C THR A 381 -10.05 8.75 1.45
N ILE A 382 -10.58 9.97 1.30
CA ILE A 382 -11.28 10.67 2.38
C ILE A 382 -12.52 9.88 2.83
N ARG A 383 -13.37 9.44 1.90
CA ARG A 383 -14.59 8.70 2.24
C ARG A 383 -14.28 7.43 3.03
N LYS A 384 -13.23 6.71 2.67
CA LYS A 384 -12.81 5.47 3.34
C LYS A 384 -12.25 5.69 4.75
N ASN A 385 -11.65 6.84 5.01
CA ASN A 385 -11.04 7.21 6.29
C ASN A 385 -11.93 8.11 7.16
N SER A 386 -13.03 8.61 6.62
CA SER A 386 -14.00 9.43 7.36
C SER A 386 -14.91 8.55 8.20
N ILE A 387 -15.30 9.06 9.38
CA ILE A 387 -16.32 8.46 10.26
C ILE A 387 -17.73 8.62 9.65
N VAL A 388 -17.88 9.42 8.59
CA VAL A 388 -19.17 9.60 7.91
C VAL A 388 -19.55 8.27 7.25
N PRO A 389 -20.65 7.61 7.68
CA PRO A 389 -21.04 6.32 7.14
C PRO A 389 -21.31 6.42 5.64
N SER A 390 -20.96 5.33 4.94
CA SER A 390 -21.09 5.17 3.50
C SER A 390 -22.51 5.30 2.99
#